data_AF-A0A327R3Y3-F1
#
_entry.id   AF-A0A327R3Y3-F1
#
_cell.length_a   1.000
_cell.length_b   1.000
_cell.length_c   1.000
_cell.angle_alpha   90.00
_cell.angle_beta   90.00
_cell.angle_gamma   90.00
#
_symmetry.space_group_name_H-M   'P 1'
#
loop_
_entity.id
_entity.type
_entity.pdbx_description
1 polymer ?
#
loop_
_entity_poly.entity_id
_entity_poly.type
_entity_poly.pdbx_seq_one_letter_code
_entity_poly.pdbx_strand_id
1 'polypeptide(L)'
;MNMSYVDLYSSGAHRRNLAHFASIATLAAIDGEINSKEKELLDRFANKLDITEDEYKEVMKSDNKYPINPPASSEERLERLFDLFRIIFVDNVIDEEERALITKYAIGLGYRSESANLIIKRSIDIFTGKIDFEDYLYLLKH
;
A
#
# COMPACT_ATOMS: atom_id res chain seq x y z
N MET A 1 20.76 -17.16 -0.25
CA MET A 1 19.51 -17.94 -0.20
C MET A 1 18.43 -17.06 -0.80
N ASN A 2 17.80 -17.48 -1.90
CA ASN A 2 16.69 -16.74 -2.50
C ASN A 2 15.46 -17.08 -1.65
N MET A 3 15.12 -16.24 -0.66
CA MET A 3 13.88 -16.42 0.11
C MET A 3 12.69 -16.25 -0.82
N SER A 4 11.60 -16.98 -0.56
CA SER A 4 10.37 -16.76 -1.29
C SER A 4 9.78 -15.42 -0.84
N TYR A 5 9.35 -14.55 -1.76
CA TYR A 5 8.78 -13.24 -1.40
C TYR A 5 7.45 -13.35 -0.63
N VAL A 6 6.81 -14.51 -0.67
CA VAL A 6 5.68 -14.86 0.20
C VAL A 6 6.11 -14.82 1.68
N ASP A 7 7.36 -15.16 1.99
CA ASP A 7 7.93 -15.09 3.34
C ASP A 7 8.11 -13.65 3.85
N LEU A 8 8.26 -12.65 2.98
CA LEU A 8 8.37 -11.25 3.42
C LEU A 8 7.09 -10.80 4.12
N TYR A 9 5.93 -11.18 3.58
CA TYR A 9 4.66 -10.76 4.12
C TYR A 9 4.10 -11.68 5.22
N SER A 10 4.53 -12.94 5.30
CA SER A 10 4.19 -13.84 6.41
C SER A 10 5.09 -13.66 7.63
N SER A 11 6.06 -12.74 7.55
CA SER A 11 7.01 -12.47 8.61
C SER A 11 6.62 -11.27 9.49
N GLY A 12 7.42 -10.93 10.51
CA GLY A 12 7.08 -9.91 11.53
C GLY A 12 6.69 -8.53 10.98
N ALA A 13 5.99 -7.74 11.79
CA ALA A 13 5.34 -6.48 11.37
C ALA A 13 6.23 -5.56 10.53
N HIS A 14 7.47 -5.30 10.97
CA HIS A 14 8.42 -4.45 10.24
C HIS A 14 8.71 -4.92 8.81
N ARG A 15 8.84 -6.23 8.59
CA ARG A 15 9.09 -6.77 7.25
C ARG A 15 7.89 -6.61 6.31
N ARG A 16 6.67 -6.67 6.86
CA ARG A 16 5.46 -6.32 6.08
C ARG A 16 5.48 -4.86 5.68
N ASN A 17 5.84 -3.96 6.60
CA ASN A 17 5.98 -2.54 6.31
C ASN A 17 6.98 -2.28 5.18
N LEU A 18 8.17 -2.90 5.27
CA LEU A 18 9.19 -2.81 4.24
C LEU A 18 8.68 -3.32 2.88
N ALA A 19 7.94 -4.43 2.87
CA ALA A 19 7.37 -4.98 1.64
C ALA A 19 6.31 -4.05 1.01
N HIS A 20 5.47 -3.40 1.83
CA HIS A 20 4.55 -2.36 1.38
C HIS A 20 5.30 -1.17 0.79
N PHE A 21 6.29 -0.64 1.51
CA PHE A 21 7.09 0.50 1.08
C PHE A 21 7.79 0.21 -0.26
N ALA A 22 8.45 -0.93 -0.37
CA ALA A 22 9.14 -1.35 -1.57
C ALA A 22 8.22 -1.48 -2.79
N SER A 23 7.00 -1.97 -2.58
CA SER A 23 5.98 -2.05 -3.63
C SER A 23 5.54 -0.65 -4.08
N ILE A 24 5.29 0.26 -3.14
CA ILE A 24 4.89 1.65 -3.42
C ILE A 24 6.01 2.40 -4.17
N ALA A 25 7.26 2.28 -3.73
CA ALA A 25 8.43 2.87 -4.39
C ALA A 25 8.60 2.36 -5.82
N THR A 26 8.44 1.04 -6.02
CA THR A 26 8.50 0.42 -7.36
C THR A 26 7.42 0.99 -8.28
N LEU A 27 6.19 1.16 -7.78
CA LEU A 27 5.06 1.71 -8.53
C LEU A 27 5.19 3.21 -8.83
N ALA A 28 5.81 3.97 -7.93
CA ALA A 28 6.12 5.37 -8.17
C ALA A 28 7.08 5.53 -9.36
N ALA A 29 8.09 4.65 -9.46
CA ALA A 29 9.08 4.67 -10.54
C ALA A 29 8.61 4.09 -11.90
N ILE A 30 7.34 3.68 -12.05
CA ILE A 30 6.87 3.06 -13.30
C ILE A 30 6.91 4.02 -14.49
N ASP A 31 6.60 5.29 -14.26
CA ASP A 31 6.50 6.31 -15.31
C ASP A 31 7.87 6.93 -15.65
N GLY A 32 8.95 6.49 -14.98
CA GLY A 32 10.32 6.97 -15.18
C GLY A 32 11.06 7.20 -13.86
N GLU A 33 12.03 8.11 -13.90
CA GLU A 33 12.75 8.51 -12.68
C GLU A 33 11.84 9.23 -11.69
N ILE A 34 11.98 8.88 -10.41
CA ILE A 34 11.24 9.49 -9.30
C ILE A 34 11.58 10.97 -9.23
N ASN A 35 10.57 11.82 -9.42
CA ASN A 35 10.74 13.27 -9.33
C ASN A 35 10.71 13.77 -7.87
N SER A 36 10.94 15.07 -7.65
CA SER A 36 11.00 15.63 -6.30
C SER A 36 9.69 15.48 -5.51
N LYS A 37 8.53 15.60 -6.17
CA LYS A 37 7.22 15.41 -5.52
C LYS A 37 6.99 13.95 -5.14
N GLU A 38 7.33 13.02 -6.03
CA GLU A 38 7.22 11.59 -5.73
C GLU A 38 8.17 11.18 -4.60
N LYS A 39 9.37 11.77 -4.55
CA LYS A 39 10.30 11.57 -3.44
C LYS A 39 9.71 12.05 -2.11
N GLU A 40 9.13 13.26 -2.06
CA GLU A 40 8.47 13.77 -0.85
C GLU A 40 7.35 12.83 -0.39
N LEU A 41 6.56 12.28 -1.31
CA LEU A 41 5.53 11.29 -0.99
C LEU A 41 6.14 10.01 -0.42
N LEU A 42 7.19 9.48 -1.04
CA LEU A 42 7.89 8.29 -0.54
C LEU A 42 8.50 8.52 0.84
N ASP A 43 9.03 9.71 1.11
CA ASP A 43 9.54 10.08 2.43
C ASP A 43 8.41 10.04 3.48
N ARG A 44 7.20 10.52 3.15
CA ARG A 44 6.04 10.41 4.04
C ARG A 44 5.63 8.95 4.28
N PHE A 45 5.57 8.13 3.23
CA PHE A 45 5.27 6.71 3.37
C PHE A 45 6.32 5.97 4.19
N ALA A 46 7.60 6.25 3.98
CA ALA A 46 8.69 5.67 4.75
C ALA A 46 8.55 5.98 6.24
N ASN A 47 8.23 7.22 6.59
CA ASN A 47 7.95 7.61 7.97
C ASN A 47 6.74 6.88 8.55
N LYS A 48 5.60 6.83 7.82
CA LYS A 48 4.39 6.13 8.27
C LYS A 48 4.63 4.63 8.47
N LEU A 49 5.44 4.02 7.62
CA LEU A 49 5.76 2.59 7.61
C LEU A 49 6.96 2.23 8.51
N ASP A 50 7.53 3.18 9.25
CA ASP A 50 8.70 2.97 10.12
C ASP A 50 9.91 2.42 9.37
N ILE A 51 10.18 2.91 8.16
CA ILE A 51 11.29 2.46 7.31
C ILE A 51 12.58 3.17 7.72
N THR A 52 13.63 2.38 7.96
CA THR A 52 14.95 2.95 8.29
C THR A 52 15.62 3.57 7.07
N GLU A 53 16.54 4.51 7.29
CA GLU A 53 17.33 5.14 6.22
C GLU A 53 18.09 4.14 5.34
N ASP A 54 18.60 3.06 5.93
CA ASP A 54 19.33 2.04 5.18
C ASP A 54 18.39 1.18 4.32
N GLU A 55 17.21 0.85 4.83
CA GLU A 55 16.17 0.16 4.07
C GLU A 55 15.62 1.04 2.94
N TYR A 56 15.40 2.33 3.21
CA TYR A 56 14.98 3.29 2.20
C TYR A 56 15.99 3.34 1.06
N LYS A 57 17.28 3.52 1.37
CA LYS A 57 18.36 3.55 0.37
C LYS A 57 18.42 2.25 -0.41
N GLU A 58 18.25 1.11 0.24
CA GLU A 58 18.25 -0.20 -0.41
C GLU A 58 17.09 -0.30 -1.40
N VAL A 59 15.88 0.11 -1.01
CA VAL A 59 14.69 0.07 -1.85
C VAL A 59 14.81 0.97 -3.08
N MET A 60 15.49 2.11 -2.94
CA MET A 60 15.60 3.11 -4.00
C MET A 60 16.72 2.83 -5.01
N LYS A 61 17.49 1.74 -4.86
CA LYS A 61 18.51 1.37 -5.84
C LYS A 61 17.89 0.94 -7.17
N SER A 62 18.44 1.42 -8.29
CA SER A 62 17.93 1.13 -9.63
C SER A 62 18.00 -0.34 -10.05
N ASP A 63 18.91 -1.13 -9.46
CA ASP A 63 19.06 -2.57 -9.67
C ASP A 63 18.17 -3.41 -8.74
N ASN A 64 17.60 -2.80 -7.71
CA ASN A 64 16.73 -3.48 -6.75
C ASN A 64 15.27 -3.40 -7.19
N LYS A 65 14.87 -4.35 -8.04
CA LYS A 65 13.49 -4.46 -8.50
C LYS A 65 12.70 -5.38 -7.58
N TYR A 66 11.89 -4.80 -6.69
CA TYR A 66 10.93 -5.59 -5.92
C TYR A 66 9.79 -6.03 -6.84
N PRO A 67 9.59 -7.35 -7.03
CA PRO A 67 8.43 -7.79 -7.77
C PRO A 67 7.18 -7.44 -6.97
N ILE A 68 6.28 -6.70 -7.60
CA ILE A 68 4.91 -6.54 -7.12
C ILE A 68 4.22 -7.86 -7.47
N ASN A 69 4.50 -8.93 -6.73
CA ASN A 69 3.89 -10.22 -6.99
C ASN A 69 2.45 -10.15 -6.47
N PRO A 70 1.43 -10.06 -7.34
CA PRO A 70 0.07 -9.87 -6.89
C PRO A 70 -0.38 -11.12 -6.13
N PRO A 71 -1.07 -10.97 -4.99
CA PRO A 71 -1.65 -12.12 -4.30
C PRO A 71 -2.64 -12.89 -5.19
N ALA A 72 -2.73 -14.19 -4.96
CA ALA A 72 -3.45 -15.10 -5.83
C ALA A 72 -4.98 -14.98 -5.65
N SER A 73 -5.44 -14.72 -4.42
CA SER A 73 -6.86 -14.58 -4.08
C SER A 73 -7.29 -13.14 -3.84
N SER A 74 -8.60 -12.89 -3.97
CA SER A 74 -9.22 -11.61 -3.60
C SER A 74 -9.02 -11.26 -2.13
N GLU A 75 -9.07 -12.27 -1.27
CA GLU A 75 -8.95 -12.19 0.18
C GLU A 75 -7.54 -11.76 0.59
N GLU A 76 -6.51 -12.35 0.00
CA GLU A 76 -5.11 -11.96 0.25
C GLU A 76 -4.82 -10.53 -0.23
N ARG A 77 -5.43 -10.11 -1.36
CA ARG A 77 -5.32 -8.72 -1.83
C ARG A 77 -5.96 -7.74 -0.85
N LEU A 78 -7.13 -8.10 -0.31
CA LEU A 78 -7.81 -7.30 0.69
C LEU A 78 -7.03 -7.27 2.00
N GLU A 79 -6.43 -8.38 2.42
CA GLU A 79 -5.56 -8.45 3.60
C GLU A 79 -4.35 -7.51 3.45
N ARG A 80 -3.67 -7.52 2.29
CA ARG A 80 -2.58 -6.58 1.99
C ARG A 80 -3.04 -5.12 2.06
N LEU A 81 -4.22 -4.82 1.53
CA LEU A 81 -4.77 -3.47 1.58
C LEU A 81 -5.08 -3.06 3.02
N PHE A 82 -5.73 -3.93 3.79
CA PHE A 82 -6.07 -3.71 5.19
C PHE A 82 -4.81 -3.51 6.06
N ASP A 83 -3.77 -4.33 5.84
CA ASP A 83 -2.48 -4.20 6.50
C ASP A 83 -1.81 -2.85 6.19
N LEU A 84 -1.83 -2.39 4.93
CA LEU A 84 -1.31 -1.06 4.58
C LEU A 84 -2.11 0.04 5.29
N PHE A 85 -3.44 0.01 5.18
CA PHE A 85 -4.32 1.04 5.72
C PHE A 85 -4.18 1.20 7.23
N ARG A 86 -4.02 0.12 8.01
CA ARG A 86 -3.83 0.25 9.46
C ARG A 86 -2.58 1.04 9.85
N ILE A 87 -1.58 1.08 8.97
CA ILE A 87 -0.30 1.73 9.24
C ILE A 87 -0.34 3.18 8.76
N ILE A 88 -0.83 3.42 7.55
CA ILE A 88 -0.76 4.75 6.92
C ILE A 88 -1.88 5.71 7.36
N PHE A 89 -2.92 5.19 8.04
CA PHE A 89 -4.10 5.95 8.45
C PHE A 89 -4.05 6.44 9.91
N VAL A 90 -2.89 6.40 10.57
CA VAL A 90 -2.75 6.73 12.01
C VAL A 90 -3.13 8.18 12.33
N ASP A 91 -2.97 9.11 11.39
CA ASP A 91 -3.32 10.53 11.50
C ASP A 91 -4.73 10.86 10.97
N ASN A 92 -5.51 9.87 10.55
CA ASN A 92 -6.82 9.99 9.92
C ASN A 92 -6.87 10.81 8.61
N VAL A 93 -5.75 11.01 7.93
CA VAL A 93 -5.69 11.80 6.69
C VAL A 93 -4.89 11.07 5.60
N ILE A 94 -5.50 10.93 4.43
CA ILE A 94 -4.84 10.59 3.17
C ILE A 94 -5.18 11.70 2.19
N ASP A 95 -4.18 12.42 1.68
CA ASP A 95 -4.38 13.44 0.65
C ASP A 95 -4.51 12.83 -0.77
N GLU A 96 -4.79 13.67 -1.77
CA GLU A 96 -5.03 13.17 -3.14
C GLU A 96 -3.77 12.55 -3.76
N GLU A 97 -2.59 13.07 -3.42
CA GLU A 97 -1.32 12.54 -3.87
C GLU A 97 -1.00 11.16 -3.27
N GLU A 98 -1.22 10.98 -1.96
CA GLU A 98 -1.13 9.66 -1.30
C GLU A 98 -2.17 8.70 -1.88
N ARG A 99 -3.41 9.17 -2.08
CA ARG A 99 -4.49 8.38 -2.67
C ARG A 99 -4.14 7.89 -4.07
N ALA A 100 -3.46 8.71 -4.89
CA ALA A 100 -3.00 8.31 -6.21
C ALA A 100 -1.98 7.16 -6.14
N LEU A 101 -1.00 7.24 -5.23
CA LEU A 101 -0.01 6.15 -5.03
C LEU A 101 -0.64 4.88 -4.48
N ILE A 102 -1.56 4.99 -3.52
CA ILE A 102 -2.29 3.84 -2.97
C ILE A 102 -3.17 3.20 -4.05
N THR A 103 -3.72 3.98 -4.97
CA THR A 103 -4.47 3.46 -6.12
C THR A 103 -3.56 2.68 -7.08
N LYS A 104 -2.34 3.20 -7.38
CA LYS A 104 -1.33 2.43 -8.12
C LYS A 104 -1.00 1.12 -7.38
N TYR A 105 -0.91 1.16 -6.05
CA TYR A 105 -0.69 -0.02 -5.20
C TYR A 105 -1.79 -1.06 -5.31
N ALA A 106 -3.06 -0.68 -5.19
CA ALA A 106 -4.17 -1.59 -5.39
C ALA A 106 -4.16 -2.21 -6.80
N ILE A 107 -3.86 -1.43 -7.84
CA ILE A 107 -3.72 -1.98 -9.20
C ILE A 107 -2.57 -2.99 -9.26
N GLY A 108 -1.43 -2.70 -8.63
CA GLY A 108 -0.30 -3.62 -8.50
C GLY A 108 -0.63 -4.93 -7.77
N LEU A 109 -1.55 -4.89 -6.80
CA LEU A 109 -2.08 -6.09 -6.15
C LEU A 109 -3.02 -6.92 -7.04
N GLY A 110 -3.43 -6.40 -8.20
CA GLY A 110 -4.28 -7.08 -9.17
C GLY A 110 -5.75 -6.63 -9.18
N TYR A 111 -6.09 -5.49 -8.58
CA TYR A 111 -7.40 -4.86 -8.77
C TYR A 111 -7.48 -4.19 -10.15
N ARG A 112 -8.64 -4.25 -10.79
CA ARG A 112 -8.92 -3.44 -12.00
C ARG A 112 -9.03 -1.96 -11.60
N SER A 113 -8.65 -1.03 -12.48
CA SER A 113 -8.62 0.41 -12.18
C SER A 113 -9.95 0.98 -11.63
N GLU A 114 -11.09 0.55 -12.18
CA GLU A 114 -12.42 0.95 -11.69
C GLU A 114 -12.68 0.44 -10.27
N SER A 115 -12.35 -0.83 -10.00
CA SER A 115 -12.52 -1.46 -8.69
C SER A 115 -11.51 -0.93 -7.66
N ALA A 116 -10.32 -0.53 -8.08
CA ALA A 116 -9.28 0.04 -7.22
C ALA A 116 -9.77 1.35 -6.59
N ASN A 117 -10.33 2.28 -7.39
CA ASN A 117 -10.87 3.52 -6.85
C ASN A 117 -11.99 3.29 -5.81
N LEU A 118 -12.88 2.34 -6.09
CA LEU A 118 -13.98 1.99 -5.19
C LEU A 118 -13.48 1.36 -3.88
N ILE A 119 -12.55 0.42 -3.95
CA ILE A 119 -12.05 -0.26 -2.75
C ILE A 119 -11.21 0.68 -1.88
N ILE A 120 -10.45 1.60 -2.49
CA ILE A 120 -9.73 2.65 -1.76
C ILE A 120 -10.71 3.59 -1.08
N LYS A 121 -11.74 4.06 -1.79
CA LYS A 121 -12.78 4.92 -1.18
C LYS A 121 -13.43 4.25 0.02
N ARG A 122 -13.91 3.00 -0.14
CA ARG A 122 -14.53 2.24 0.96
C ARG A 122 -13.57 2.02 2.12
N SER A 123 -12.29 1.76 1.85
CA SER A 123 -11.28 1.62 2.90
C SER A 123 -11.11 2.92 3.68
N ILE A 124 -11.04 4.07 3.00
CA ILE A 124 -11.00 5.39 3.66
C ILE A 124 -12.27 5.64 4.49
N ASP A 125 -13.45 5.36 3.93
CA ASP A 125 -14.74 5.55 4.63
C ASP A 125 -14.81 4.70 5.92
N ILE A 126 -14.35 3.44 5.85
CA ILE A 126 -14.25 2.54 7.02
C ILE A 126 -13.26 3.07 8.07
N PHE A 127 -12.04 3.42 7.67
CA PHE A 127 -10.99 3.86 8.60
C PHE A 127 -11.25 5.25 9.20
N THR A 128 -12.01 6.12 8.51
CA THR A 128 -12.47 7.42 9.05
C THR A 128 -13.75 7.32 9.88
N GLY A 129 -14.41 6.16 9.90
CA GLY A 129 -15.74 5.99 10.50
C GLY A 129 -16.85 6.73 9.76
N LYS A 130 -16.61 7.22 8.53
CA LYS A 130 -17.61 7.87 7.65
C LYS A 130 -18.38 6.84 6.82
N ILE A 131 -18.82 5.76 7.46
CA ILE A 131 -19.63 4.73 6.81
C ILE A 131 -21.03 5.27 6.54
N ASP A 132 -21.53 5.09 5.31
CA ASP A 132 -22.91 5.43 5.00
C ASP A 132 -23.88 4.37 5.57
N PHE A 133 -25.18 4.67 5.51
CA PHE A 133 -26.18 3.78 6.09
C PHE A 133 -26.26 2.43 5.36
N GLU A 134 -25.99 2.37 4.06
CA GLU A 134 -26.04 1.13 3.28
C GLU A 134 -24.90 0.19 3.71
N ASP A 135 -23.68 0.72 3.80
CA ASP A 135 -22.51 -0.02 4.27
C ASP A 135 -22.66 -0.44 5.75
N TYR A 136 -23.17 0.43 6.61
CA TYR A 136 -23.47 0.10 8.01
C TYR A 136 -24.49 -1.03 8.13
N LEU A 137 -25.57 -0.97 7.34
CA LEU A 137 -26.60 -2.01 7.31
C LEU A 137 -26.03 -3.35 6.86
N TYR A 138 -25.17 -3.35 5.85
CA TYR A 138 -24.50 -4.55 5.35
C TYR A 138 -23.64 -5.20 6.44
N LEU A 139 -22.76 -4.43 7.07
CA LEU A 139 -21.84 -4.91 8.11
C LEU A 139 -22.54 -5.48 9.37
N LEU A 140 -23.77 -5.05 9.67
CA LEU A 140 -24.51 -5.56 10.84
C LEU A 140 -25.47 -6.70 10.55
N LYS A 141 -25.83 -6.93 9.29
CA LYS A 141 -26.85 -7.91 8.91
C LYS A 141 -26.33 -9.11 8.12
N HIS A 142 -25.06 -9.09 7.71
CA HIS A 142 -24.38 -10.16 6.97
C HIS A 142 -23.02 -10.42 7.60
#